data_AF-A0A1L0FUY4-F1
#
_entry.id   AF-A0A1L0FUY4-F1
#
_cell.length_a   1.000
_cell.length_b   1.000
_cell.length_c   1.000
_cell.angle_alpha   90.00
_cell.angle_beta   90.00
_cell.angle_gamma   90.00
#
_symmetry.space_group_name_H-M   'P 1'
#
loop_
_entity.id
_entity.type
_entity.pdbx_description
1 polymer ?
#
loop_
_entity_poly.entity_id
_entity_poly.type
_entity_poly.pdbx_seq_one_letter_code
_entity_poly.pdbx_strand_id
1 'polypeptide(L)'
;MQNNLSIEAIKNAAELVNSSLVSKGFITDELMFPVINWPQLIQDQPNKDDLAKIEITPTIYNNDKNVINIIYSLTQSIDRHQAQHKSFNRTITQKNATIDELRAKVHQLEQQVHNYEDRLDKTVHIDQISLTERVNELSRKTKVQALEVSRLKSHNAEIQTKYAVDMRKKSLEISKLKDKLLDSRSLSNTLSFGRPFLLRSSLGDRLESPEINTNVIYNNKPIIDNTKPLEEVSLTLVREQEYDGIATQLSQLIENLIKENSKFANFVSELNGYFNKFNSQMSVLNYRKLGTSSLVNPSDEIDLNRIMKDTSTDVEPFEFISRPLLSNIYKNYHYVSGLVDMAVSNLDADSVLDTLDWKKTIETLKEENQSLQKKWQEAIKALEDWKKYRHIK
;
A
#
# COMPACT_ATOMS: atom_id res chain seq x y z
N MET A 1 -84.25 2.43 6.93
CA MET A 1 -83.47 1.57 6.01
C MET A 1 -81.94 1.76 6.08
N GLN A 2 -81.40 2.74 6.82
CA GLN A 2 -79.94 2.94 6.97
C GLN A 2 -79.25 2.01 7.99
N ASN A 3 -79.98 1.28 8.83
CA ASN A 3 -79.40 0.44 9.90
C ASN A 3 -78.93 -0.97 9.46
N ASN A 4 -79.39 -1.49 8.31
CA ASN A 4 -78.98 -2.85 7.90
C ASN A 4 -77.62 -2.88 7.21
N LEU A 5 -77.25 -1.82 6.47
CA LEU A 5 -75.93 -1.72 5.82
C LEU A 5 -74.78 -1.60 6.83
N SER A 6 -75.02 -1.08 8.03
CA SER A 6 -73.98 -0.90 9.05
C SER A 6 -73.66 -2.20 9.79
N ILE A 7 -74.67 -3.02 10.07
CA ILE A 7 -74.53 -4.31 10.79
C ILE A 7 -73.79 -5.35 9.92
N GLU A 8 -74.11 -5.43 8.62
CA GLU A 8 -73.41 -6.30 7.67
C GLU A 8 -71.90 -6.00 7.60
N ALA A 9 -71.53 -4.72 7.70
CA ALA A 9 -70.13 -4.31 7.70
C ALA A 9 -69.37 -4.78 8.95
N ILE A 10 -70.01 -4.75 10.13
CA ILE A 10 -69.41 -5.31 11.35
C ILE A 10 -69.31 -6.82 11.25
N LYS A 11 -70.31 -7.49 10.66
CA LYS A 11 -70.29 -8.95 10.46
C LYS A 11 -69.12 -9.40 9.59
N ASN A 12 -68.94 -8.76 8.43
CA ASN A 12 -67.82 -9.07 7.54
C ASN A 12 -66.46 -8.77 8.19
N ALA A 13 -66.36 -7.67 8.95
CA ALA A 13 -65.14 -7.31 9.65
C ALA A 13 -64.82 -8.27 10.82
N ALA A 14 -65.84 -8.72 11.56
CA ALA A 14 -65.73 -9.72 12.62
C ALA A 14 -65.29 -11.07 12.06
N GLU A 15 -65.86 -11.52 10.93
CA GLU A 15 -65.48 -12.76 10.26
C GLU A 15 -64.03 -12.72 9.74
N LEU A 16 -63.60 -11.59 9.19
CA LEU A 16 -62.22 -11.39 8.75
C LEU A 16 -61.24 -11.41 9.93
N VAL A 17 -61.60 -10.78 11.06
CA VAL A 17 -60.77 -10.80 12.27
C VAL A 17 -60.73 -12.21 12.87
N ASN A 18 -61.87 -12.88 13.03
CA ASN A 18 -61.92 -14.23 13.58
C ASN A 18 -61.16 -15.23 12.71
N SER A 19 -61.34 -15.21 11.38
CA SER A 19 -60.56 -16.07 10.47
C SER A 19 -59.07 -15.76 10.54
N SER A 20 -58.67 -14.49 10.63
CA SER A 20 -57.26 -14.11 10.78
C SER A 20 -56.68 -14.54 12.14
N LEU A 21 -57.46 -14.52 13.22
CA LEU A 21 -56.98 -14.91 14.55
C LEU A 21 -56.90 -16.43 14.70
N VAL A 22 -57.90 -17.16 14.20
CA VAL A 22 -57.95 -18.62 14.19
C VAL A 22 -56.86 -19.21 13.29
N SER A 23 -56.70 -18.69 12.07
CA SER A 23 -55.65 -19.18 11.14
C SER A 23 -54.23 -18.99 11.70
N LYS A 24 -54.03 -17.97 12.53
CA LYS A 24 -52.76 -17.70 13.22
C LYS A 24 -52.65 -18.39 14.57
N GLY A 25 -53.71 -19.08 15.01
CA GLY A 25 -53.74 -19.83 16.27
C GLY A 25 -53.75 -18.95 17.52
N PHE A 26 -54.15 -17.68 17.42
CA PHE A 26 -54.26 -16.79 18.59
C PHE A 26 -55.48 -17.11 19.46
N ILE A 27 -56.55 -17.63 18.84
CA ILE A 27 -57.79 -18.02 19.50
C ILE A 27 -58.25 -19.38 18.97
N THR A 28 -58.90 -20.16 19.83
CA THR A 28 -59.56 -21.43 19.46
C THR A 28 -61.03 -21.25 19.12
N ASP A 29 -61.70 -20.32 19.81
CA ASP A 29 -63.12 -20.02 19.64
C ASP A 29 -63.31 -18.62 19.05
N GLU A 30 -64.36 -18.44 18.26
CA GLU A 30 -64.66 -17.17 17.60
C GLU A 30 -65.06 -16.07 18.58
N LEU A 31 -64.59 -14.84 18.35
CA LEU A 31 -65.01 -13.68 19.13
C LEU A 31 -66.46 -13.33 18.76
N MET A 32 -67.30 -13.31 19.79
CA MET A 32 -68.71 -12.96 19.68
C MET A 32 -68.91 -11.47 19.97
N PHE A 33 -69.65 -10.78 19.09
CA PHE A 33 -69.88 -9.34 19.22
C PHE A 33 -71.35 -9.05 19.55
N PRO A 34 -71.65 -8.16 20.53
CA PRO A 34 -73.00 -7.76 20.89
C PRO A 34 -73.89 -7.34 19.72
N VAL A 35 -73.36 -6.68 18.69
CA VAL A 35 -74.15 -6.26 17.50
C VAL A 35 -74.63 -7.44 16.65
N ILE A 36 -73.94 -8.58 16.67
CA ILE A 36 -74.18 -9.71 15.76
C ILE A 36 -74.72 -10.94 16.50
N ASN A 37 -74.11 -11.27 17.64
CA ASN A 37 -74.32 -12.51 18.38
C ASN A 37 -75.13 -12.30 19.68
N TRP A 38 -75.85 -11.18 19.83
CA TRP A 38 -76.68 -10.91 21.01
C TRP A 38 -77.55 -12.09 21.46
N PRO A 39 -78.25 -12.81 20.55
CA PRO A 39 -79.10 -13.94 20.95
C PRO A 39 -78.33 -15.11 21.58
N GLN A 40 -77.08 -15.31 21.17
CA GLN A 40 -76.19 -16.34 21.73
C GLN A 40 -75.58 -15.88 23.06
N LEU A 41 -75.22 -14.60 23.18
CA LEU A 41 -74.61 -14.02 24.39
C LEU A 41 -75.58 -13.97 25.59
N ILE A 42 -76.89 -13.84 25.35
CA ILE A 42 -77.92 -13.77 26.40
C ILE A 42 -78.46 -15.14 26.85
N GLN A 43 -78.04 -16.24 26.20
CA GLN A 43 -78.64 -17.56 26.41
C GLN A 43 -78.49 -18.05 27.85
N ASP A 44 -77.41 -17.67 28.52
CA ASP A 44 -77.06 -18.09 29.87
C ASP A 44 -77.42 -17.06 30.95
N GLN A 45 -78.15 -15.99 30.59
CA GLN A 45 -78.47 -14.89 31.51
C GLN A 45 -79.83 -15.11 32.22
N PRO A 46 -79.91 -14.84 33.55
CA PRO A 46 -81.13 -15.06 34.33
C PRO A 46 -82.31 -14.15 33.94
N ASN A 47 -82.05 -12.98 33.34
CA ASN A 47 -83.06 -12.01 32.88
C ASN A 47 -83.20 -12.00 31.35
N LYS A 48 -83.15 -13.17 30.71
CA LYS A 48 -83.15 -13.32 29.25
C LYS A 48 -84.32 -12.60 28.56
N ASP A 49 -85.52 -12.65 29.15
CA ASP A 49 -86.73 -12.08 28.56
C ASP A 49 -86.73 -10.53 28.53
N ASP A 50 -85.98 -9.89 29.43
CA ASP A 50 -85.81 -8.44 29.45
C ASP A 50 -84.63 -7.99 28.60
N LEU A 51 -83.55 -8.79 28.55
CA LEU A 51 -82.38 -8.54 27.70
C LEU A 51 -82.66 -8.78 26.21
N ALA A 52 -83.61 -9.66 25.87
CA ALA A 52 -84.05 -9.90 24.51
C ALA A 52 -84.80 -8.71 23.88
N LYS A 53 -85.30 -7.78 24.71
CA LYS A 53 -86.01 -6.56 24.27
C LYS A 53 -85.07 -5.37 24.00
N ILE A 54 -83.78 -5.51 24.30
CA ILE A 54 -82.81 -4.43 24.12
C ILE A 54 -82.50 -4.25 22.63
N GLU A 55 -82.72 -3.05 22.12
CA GLU A 55 -82.32 -2.66 20.76
C GLU A 55 -80.85 -2.26 20.69
N ILE A 56 -80.21 -2.57 19.56
CA ILE A 56 -78.82 -2.19 19.31
C ILE A 56 -78.72 -0.66 19.26
N THR A 57 -78.06 -0.08 20.25
CA THR A 57 -77.80 1.36 20.32
C THR A 57 -76.56 1.74 19.49
N PRO A 58 -76.49 2.99 18.98
CA PRO A 58 -75.34 3.46 18.18
C PRO A 58 -74.01 3.40 18.95
N THR A 59 -74.05 3.47 20.28
CA THR A 59 -72.91 3.36 21.18
C THR A 59 -72.32 1.95 21.18
N ILE A 60 -73.18 0.92 21.24
CA ILE A 60 -72.78 -0.50 21.15
C ILE A 60 -72.17 -0.79 19.78
N TYR A 61 -72.81 -0.28 18.72
CA TYR A 61 -72.28 -0.37 17.36
C TYR A 61 -70.86 0.22 17.22
N ASN A 62 -70.65 1.43 17.73
CA ASN A 62 -69.36 2.08 17.63
C ASN A 62 -68.29 1.40 18.50
N ASN A 63 -68.68 0.84 19.65
CA ASN A 63 -67.78 0.03 20.47
C ASN A 63 -67.30 -1.22 19.74
N ASP A 64 -68.21 -2.02 19.16
CA ASP A 64 -67.83 -3.23 18.42
C ASP A 64 -66.94 -2.90 17.23
N LYS A 65 -67.26 -1.83 16.49
CA LYS A 65 -66.41 -1.31 15.41
C LYS A 65 -65.01 -0.93 15.89
N ASN A 66 -64.90 -0.23 17.02
CA ASN A 66 -63.61 0.16 17.59
C ASN A 66 -62.81 -1.05 18.06
N VAL A 67 -63.44 -2.01 18.72
CA VAL A 67 -62.79 -3.24 19.18
C VAL A 67 -62.25 -4.04 18.00
N ILE A 68 -63.06 -4.26 16.95
CA ILE A 68 -62.63 -4.95 15.73
C ILE A 68 -61.45 -4.22 15.07
N ASN A 69 -61.52 -2.89 14.96
CA ASN A 69 -60.43 -2.10 14.40
C ASN A 69 -59.14 -2.20 15.23
N ILE A 70 -59.25 -2.17 16.56
CA ILE A 70 -58.11 -2.33 17.47
C ILE A 70 -57.48 -3.71 17.25
N ILE A 71 -58.28 -4.79 17.27
CA ILE A 71 -57.79 -6.16 17.08
C ILE A 71 -57.12 -6.30 15.70
N TYR A 72 -57.73 -5.77 14.66
CA TYR A 72 -57.15 -5.81 13.32
C TYR A 72 -55.83 -5.04 13.24
N SER A 73 -55.77 -3.84 13.83
CA SER A 73 -54.55 -3.02 13.86
C SER A 73 -53.42 -3.69 14.63
N LEU A 74 -53.73 -4.35 15.76
CA LEU A 74 -52.76 -5.11 16.54
C LEU A 74 -52.26 -6.32 15.78
N THR A 75 -53.16 -7.07 15.14
CA THR A 75 -52.80 -8.22 14.29
C THR A 75 -51.86 -7.79 13.17
N GLN A 76 -52.17 -6.68 12.50
CA GLN A 76 -51.31 -6.14 11.45
C GLN A 76 -49.96 -5.64 11.99
N SER A 77 -49.95 -5.06 13.19
CA SER A 77 -48.71 -4.64 13.85
C SER A 77 -47.81 -5.85 14.15
N ILE A 78 -48.36 -6.93 14.69
CA ILE A 78 -47.63 -8.19 14.93
C ILE A 78 -47.03 -8.72 13.63
N ASP A 79 -47.78 -8.72 12.53
CA ASP A 79 -47.27 -9.18 11.23
C ASP A 79 -46.09 -8.33 10.74
N ARG A 80 -46.20 -7.00 10.87
CA ARG A 80 -45.11 -6.08 10.51
C ARG A 80 -43.88 -6.36 11.37
N HIS A 81 -44.05 -6.52 12.68
CA HIS A 81 -42.96 -6.85 13.59
C HIS A 81 -42.32 -8.20 13.24
N GLN A 82 -43.11 -9.22 12.92
CA GLN A 82 -42.57 -10.54 12.56
C GLN A 82 -41.82 -10.52 11.22
N ALA A 83 -42.30 -9.74 10.25
CA ALA A 83 -41.59 -9.50 9.00
C ALA A 83 -40.26 -8.77 9.23
N GLN A 84 -40.26 -7.72 10.07
CA GLN A 84 -39.06 -7.01 10.47
C GLN A 84 -38.06 -7.92 11.19
N HIS A 85 -38.51 -8.74 12.15
CA HIS A 85 -37.67 -9.71 12.86
C HIS A 85 -37.04 -10.71 11.89
N LYS A 86 -37.79 -11.24 10.92
CA LYS A 86 -37.24 -12.13 9.89
C LYS A 86 -36.16 -11.44 9.05
N SER A 87 -36.39 -10.18 8.65
CA SER A 87 -35.40 -9.40 7.90
C SER A 87 -34.15 -9.08 8.73
N PHE A 88 -34.32 -8.75 10.00
CA PHE A 88 -33.23 -8.48 10.93
C PHE A 88 -32.39 -9.75 11.16
N ASN A 89 -33.03 -10.90 11.39
CA ASN A 89 -32.34 -12.17 11.54
C ASN A 89 -31.52 -12.54 10.29
N ARG A 90 -32.04 -12.31 9.07
CA ARG A 90 -31.28 -12.50 7.83
C ARG A 90 -30.04 -11.60 7.75
N THR A 91 -30.17 -10.36 8.22
CA THR A 91 -29.05 -9.40 8.27
C THR A 91 -28.01 -9.85 9.29
N ILE A 92 -28.44 -10.32 10.46
CA ILE A 92 -27.53 -10.89 11.47
C ILE A 92 -26.78 -12.10 10.92
N THR A 93 -27.46 -13.03 10.24
CA THR A 93 -26.79 -14.22 9.70
C THR A 93 -25.77 -13.85 8.62
N GLN A 94 -26.07 -12.86 7.78
CA GLN A 94 -25.11 -12.33 6.82
C GLN A 94 -23.90 -11.67 7.52
N LYS A 95 -24.14 -10.83 8.53
CA LYS A 95 -23.05 -10.20 9.30
C LYS A 95 -22.18 -11.24 10.01
N ASN A 96 -22.78 -12.30 10.59
CA ASN A 96 -22.01 -13.39 11.20
C ASN A 96 -21.13 -14.11 10.17
N ALA A 97 -21.65 -14.39 8.96
CA ALA A 97 -20.83 -14.97 7.90
C ALA A 97 -19.64 -14.06 7.52
N THR A 98 -19.85 -12.75 7.42
CA THR A 98 -18.73 -11.81 7.17
C THR A 98 -17.73 -11.75 8.32
N ILE A 99 -18.18 -11.89 9.57
CA ILE A 99 -17.29 -11.95 10.74
C ILE A 99 -16.42 -13.22 10.66
N ASP A 100 -17.00 -14.35 10.29
CA ASP A 100 -16.25 -15.61 10.18
C ASP A 100 -15.23 -15.57 9.03
N GLU A 101 -15.57 -14.96 7.89
CA GLU A 101 -14.63 -14.71 6.80
C GLU A 101 -13.47 -13.80 7.24
N LEU A 102 -13.79 -12.69 7.94
CA LEU A 102 -12.76 -11.78 8.46
C LEU A 102 -11.86 -12.47 9.49
N ARG A 103 -12.40 -13.33 10.36
CA ARG A 103 -11.62 -14.13 11.32
C ARG A 103 -10.67 -15.08 10.60
N ALA A 104 -11.13 -15.76 9.56
CA ALA A 104 -10.28 -16.64 8.76
C ALA A 104 -9.13 -15.86 8.09
N LYS A 105 -9.42 -14.67 7.56
CA LYS A 105 -8.40 -13.80 6.97
C LYS A 105 -7.39 -13.27 7.99
N VAL A 106 -7.84 -12.88 9.18
CA VAL A 106 -6.95 -12.48 10.28
C VAL A 106 -6.02 -13.62 10.64
N HIS A 107 -6.55 -14.84 10.81
CA HIS A 107 -5.73 -16.01 11.12
C HIS A 107 -4.69 -16.31 10.03
N GLN A 108 -5.06 -16.18 8.75
CA GLN A 108 -4.13 -16.33 7.64
C GLN A 108 -3.02 -15.27 7.67
N LEU A 109 -3.36 -14.02 7.97
CA LEU A 109 -2.39 -12.93 8.09
C LEU A 109 -1.45 -13.14 9.28
N GLU A 110 -1.97 -13.56 10.42
CA GLU A 110 -1.16 -13.94 11.60
C GLU A 110 -0.14 -15.03 11.24
N GLN A 111 -0.58 -16.07 10.52
CA GLN A 111 0.32 -17.13 10.06
C GLN A 111 1.38 -16.63 9.08
N GLN A 112 1.02 -15.70 8.18
CA GLN A 112 1.99 -15.09 7.26
C GLN A 112 3.02 -14.24 8.00
N VAL A 113 2.59 -13.43 8.97
CA VAL A 113 3.49 -12.62 9.80
C VAL A 113 4.47 -13.53 10.54
N HIS A 114 3.98 -14.60 11.18
CA HIS A 114 4.83 -15.55 11.87
C HIS A 114 5.89 -16.18 10.94
N ASN A 115 5.49 -16.56 9.72
CA ASN A 115 6.45 -17.08 8.72
C ASN A 115 7.51 -16.03 8.30
N TYR A 116 7.15 -14.75 8.24
CA TYR A 116 8.10 -13.68 7.94
C TYR A 116 9.04 -13.42 9.11
N GLU A 117 8.54 -13.45 10.34
CA GLU A 117 9.33 -13.35 11.57
C GLU A 117 10.36 -14.48 11.65
N ASP A 118 9.95 -15.73 11.44
CA ASP A 118 10.86 -16.89 11.43
C ASP A 118 11.96 -16.76 10.36
N ARG A 119 11.61 -16.26 9.17
CA ARG A 119 12.58 -16.01 8.10
C ARG A 119 13.56 -14.90 8.47
N LEU A 120 13.06 -13.82 9.05
CA LEU A 120 13.87 -12.71 9.51
C LEU A 120 14.83 -13.16 10.60
N ASP A 121 14.36 -13.91 11.58
CA ASP A 121 15.17 -14.46 12.66
C ASP A 121 16.29 -15.35 12.12
N LYS A 122 15.99 -16.20 11.13
CA LYS A 122 17.01 -17.00 10.46
C LYS A 122 18.07 -16.13 9.77
N THR A 123 17.67 -15.12 9.01
CA THR A 123 18.62 -14.24 8.31
C THR A 123 19.47 -13.41 9.27
N VAL A 124 18.86 -12.84 10.31
CA VAL A 124 19.55 -11.97 11.27
C VAL A 124 20.45 -12.77 12.20
N HIS A 125 19.98 -13.88 12.76
CA HIS A 125 20.76 -14.61 13.76
C HIS A 125 21.73 -15.60 13.14
N ILE A 126 21.39 -16.28 12.05
CA ILE A 126 22.25 -17.33 11.51
C ILE A 126 23.15 -16.76 10.41
N ASP A 127 22.56 -16.10 9.41
CA ASP A 127 23.31 -15.69 8.23
C ASP A 127 24.20 -14.47 8.53
N GLN A 128 23.68 -13.46 9.23
CA GLN A 128 24.47 -12.26 9.54
C GLN A 128 25.60 -12.55 10.54
N ILE A 129 25.38 -13.42 11.55
CA ILE A 129 26.44 -13.80 12.51
C ILE A 129 27.55 -14.56 11.77
N SER A 130 27.20 -15.58 10.99
CA SER A 130 28.19 -16.36 10.23
C SER A 130 28.95 -15.51 9.21
N LEU A 131 28.28 -14.58 8.53
CA LEU A 131 28.91 -13.66 7.60
C LEU A 131 29.86 -12.69 8.33
N THR A 132 29.46 -12.18 9.50
CA THR A 132 30.29 -11.30 10.32
C THR A 132 31.55 -12.02 10.81
N GLU A 133 31.43 -13.26 11.26
CA GLU A 133 32.58 -14.10 11.61
C GLU A 133 33.53 -14.29 10.43
N ARG A 134 32.98 -14.56 9.23
CA ARG A 134 33.79 -14.73 8.03
C ARG A 134 34.50 -13.44 7.61
N VAL A 135 33.83 -12.29 7.71
CA VAL A 135 34.43 -10.98 7.45
C VAL A 135 35.56 -10.68 8.43
N ASN A 136 35.38 -11.01 9.72
CA ASN A 136 36.41 -10.83 10.74
C ASN A 136 37.63 -11.72 10.48
N GLU A 137 37.41 -12.98 10.09
CA GLU A 137 38.49 -13.91 9.73
C GLU A 137 39.28 -13.40 8.51
N LEU A 138 38.57 -12.97 7.46
CA LEU A 138 39.19 -12.41 6.25
C LEU A 138 39.98 -11.14 6.58
N SER A 139 39.41 -10.22 7.36
CA SER A 139 40.09 -9.00 7.81
C SER A 139 41.38 -9.31 8.58
N ARG A 140 41.36 -10.32 9.45
CA ARG A 140 42.56 -10.80 10.15
C ARG A 140 43.60 -11.34 9.17
N LYS A 141 43.21 -12.17 8.19
CA LYS A 141 44.13 -12.69 7.16
C LYS A 141 44.73 -11.57 6.32
N THR A 142 43.92 -10.60 5.89
CA THR A 142 44.40 -9.43 5.13
C THR A 142 45.41 -8.62 5.94
N LYS A 143 45.19 -8.40 7.24
CA LYS A 143 46.16 -7.73 8.12
C LYS A 143 47.49 -8.48 8.20
N VAL A 144 47.44 -9.80 8.37
CA VAL A 144 48.66 -10.64 8.41
C VAL A 144 49.40 -10.59 7.07
N GLN A 145 48.70 -10.73 5.96
CA GLN A 145 49.28 -10.65 4.62
C GLN A 145 49.90 -9.27 4.34
N ALA A 146 49.25 -8.17 4.76
CA ALA A 146 49.80 -6.83 4.61
C ALA A 146 51.12 -6.64 5.38
N LEU A 147 51.20 -7.18 6.60
CA LEU A 147 52.45 -7.19 7.37
C LEU A 147 53.55 -8.00 6.68
N GLU A 148 53.20 -9.16 6.12
CA GLU A 148 54.14 -10.00 5.40
C GLU A 148 54.66 -9.34 4.11
N VAL A 149 53.78 -8.72 3.33
CA VAL A 149 54.16 -7.94 2.14
C VAL A 149 55.11 -6.79 2.51
N SER A 150 54.83 -6.07 3.60
CA SER A 150 55.71 -5.01 4.10
C SER A 150 57.09 -5.54 4.47
N ARG A 151 57.14 -6.69 5.19
CA ARG A 151 58.38 -7.38 5.55
C ARG A 151 59.18 -7.79 4.30
N LEU A 152 58.52 -8.41 3.32
CA LEU A 152 59.16 -8.83 2.07
C LEU A 152 59.68 -7.64 1.27
N LYS A 153 58.94 -6.51 1.25
CA LYS A 153 59.39 -5.28 0.60
C LYS A 153 60.66 -4.72 1.25
N SER A 154 60.72 -4.70 2.60
CA SER A 154 61.94 -4.31 3.33
C SER A 154 63.12 -5.22 2.99
N HIS A 155 62.90 -6.54 3.02
CA HIS A 155 63.94 -7.51 2.72
C HIS A 155 64.44 -7.40 1.26
N ASN A 156 63.54 -7.16 0.31
CA ASN A 156 63.93 -6.94 -1.09
C ASN A 156 64.76 -5.66 -1.25
N ALA A 157 64.38 -4.57 -0.56
CA ALA A 157 65.17 -3.34 -0.55
C ALA A 157 66.58 -3.55 0.05
N GLU A 158 66.70 -4.35 1.12
CA GLU A 158 67.99 -4.75 1.68
C GLU A 158 68.85 -5.56 0.70
N ILE A 159 68.25 -6.51 -0.03
CA ILE A 159 68.97 -7.28 -1.05
C ILE A 159 69.42 -6.38 -2.20
N GLN A 160 68.55 -5.50 -2.69
CA GLN A 160 68.88 -4.55 -3.77
C GLN A 160 70.02 -3.61 -3.37
N THR A 161 70.00 -3.09 -2.14
CA THR A 161 71.07 -2.22 -1.64
C THR A 161 72.40 -2.98 -1.49
N LYS A 162 72.38 -4.23 -0.96
CA LYS A 162 73.57 -5.09 -0.90
C LYS A 162 74.15 -5.35 -2.30
N TYR A 163 73.29 -5.74 -3.25
CA TYR A 163 73.70 -5.98 -4.63
C TYR A 163 74.30 -4.73 -5.28
N ALA A 164 73.68 -3.55 -5.10
CA ALA A 164 74.20 -2.29 -5.62
C ALA A 164 75.58 -1.94 -5.04
N VAL A 165 75.80 -2.19 -3.74
CA VAL A 165 77.11 -2.01 -3.10
C VAL A 165 78.14 -2.97 -3.69
N ASP A 166 77.81 -4.24 -3.85
CA ASP A 166 78.75 -5.23 -4.41
C ASP A 166 79.07 -4.96 -5.87
N MET A 167 78.10 -4.50 -6.68
CA MET A 167 78.34 -4.02 -8.04
C MET A 167 79.29 -2.82 -8.07
N ARG A 168 79.14 -1.86 -7.15
CA ARG A 168 80.07 -0.73 -7.00
C ARG A 168 81.47 -1.21 -6.61
N LYS A 169 81.60 -2.14 -5.66
CA LYS A 169 82.90 -2.74 -5.27
C LYS A 169 83.57 -3.42 -6.46
N LYS A 170 82.82 -4.22 -7.22
CA LYS A 170 83.32 -4.92 -8.41
C LYS A 170 83.71 -3.95 -9.52
N SER A 171 82.95 -2.88 -9.73
CA SER A 171 83.32 -1.80 -10.66
C SER A 171 84.61 -1.08 -10.25
N LEU A 172 84.78 -0.80 -8.95
CA LEU A 172 86.04 -0.25 -8.41
C LEU A 172 87.22 -1.23 -8.54
N GLU A 173 86.99 -2.52 -8.33
CA GLU A 173 88.00 -3.57 -8.53
C GLU A 173 88.43 -3.65 -10.00
N ILE A 174 87.48 -3.64 -10.95
CA ILE A 174 87.74 -3.57 -12.39
C ILE A 174 88.53 -2.30 -12.72
N SER A 175 88.17 -1.15 -12.14
CA SER A 175 88.87 0.11 -12.36
C SER A 175 90.31 0.05 -11.84
N LYS A 176 90.53 -0.47 -10.63
CA LYS A 176 91.88 -0.70 -10.08
C LYS A 176 92.71 -1.66 -10.92
N LEU A 177 92.11 -2.74 -11.42
CA LEU A 177 92.79 -3.71 -12.29
C LEU A 177 93.13 -3.08 -13.65
N LYS A 178 92.23 -2.25 -14.19
CA LYS A 178 92.48 -1.46 -15.39
C LYS A 178 93.65 -0.48 -15.19
N ASP A 179 93.67 0.26 -14.09
CA ASP A 179 94.74 1.22 -13.78
C ASP A 179 96.09 0.51 -13.64
N LYS A 180 96.14 -0.63 -12.92
CA LYS A 180 97.36 -1.47 -12.84
C LYS A 180 97.80 -2.00 -14.21
N LEU A 181 96.87 -2.32 -15.10
CA LEU A 181 97.17 -2.77 -16.47
C LEU A 181 97.72 -1.63 -17.34
N LEU A 182 97.24 -0.40 -17.13
CA LEU A 182 97.77 0.80 -17.77
C LEU A 182 99.18 1.14 -17.25
N ASP A 183 99.37 1.09 -15.93
CA ASP A 183 100.66 1.36 -15.27
C ASP A 183 101.73 0.34 -15.68
N SER A 184 101.40 -0.95 -15.70
CA SER A 184 102.33 -2.02 -16.12
C SER A 184 102.69 -1.98 -17.60
N ARG A 185 101.96 -1.24 -18.42
CA ARG A 185 102.22 -1.09 -19.86
C ARG A 185 102.81 0.25 -20.26
N SER A 186 102.92 1.23 -19.36
CA SER A 186 103.47 2.58 -19.66
C SER A 186 103.03 3.11 -21.03
N LEU A 187 101.75 2.94 -21.38
CA LEU A 187 101.21 3.41 -22.64
C LEU A 187 100.77 4.86 -22.45
N SER A 188 101.50 5.76 -23.10
CA SER A 188 101.25 7.20 -23.08
C SER A 188 99.85 7.54 -23.60
N ASN A 189 99.20 8.46 -22.90
CA ASN A 189 97.94 9.08 -23.28
C ASN A 189 98.03 9.72 -24.68
N THR A 190 97.25 9.21 -25.63
CA THR A 190 96.84 9.98 -26.81
C THR A 190 95.36 9.71 -27.05
N LEU A 191 94.55 10.68 -26.62
CA LEU A 191 93.15 10.82 -27.03
C LEU A 191 93.14 11.26 -28.50
N SER A 192 92.74 10.37 -29.40
CA SER A 192 92.24 10.75 -30.72
C SER A 192 90.72 10.55 -30.74
N PHE A 193 89.99 11.66 -30.74
CA PHE A 193 88.58 11.69 -31.13
C PHE A 193 88.46 11.19 -32.58
N GLY A 194 87.69 10.13 -32.81
CA GLY A 194 87.35 9.61 -34.13
C GLY A 194 85.99 8.94 -34.12
N ARG A 195 85.04 9.52 -34.85
CA ARG A 195 83.66 9.02 -35.06
C ARG A 195 83.65 7.59 -35.61
N PRO A 196 82.67 6.72 -35.27
CA PRO A 196 82.35 5.56 -36.09
C PRO A 196 81.25 5.91 -37.10
N PHE A 197 81.62 5.87 -38.38
CA PHE A 197 80.69 5.81 -39.50
C PHE A 197 80.43 4.33 -39.84
N LEU A 198 79.14 3.97 -39.82
CA LEU A 198 78.43 2.88 -40.49
C LEU A 198 79.26 1.85 -41.30
N LEU A 199 79.19 0.58 -40.88
CA LEU A 199 79.52 -0.58 -41.72
C LEU A 199 78.39 -0.85 -42.71
N ARG A 200 78.68 -0.67 -44.00
CA ARG A 200 77.89 -1.16 -45.12
C ARG A 200 78.75 -2.13 -45.94
N SER A 201 78.27 -3.37 -46.00
CA SER A 201 78.27 -4.33 -47.13
C SER A 201 79.47 -4.42 -48.08
N SER A 202 79.98 -5.65 -48.26
CA SER A 202 80.30 -6.30 -49.56
C SER A 202 81.26 -7.48 -49.32
N LEU A 203 80.77 -8.73 -49.33
CA LEU A 203 80.79 -9.71 -50.45
C LEU A 203 82.14 -10.40 -50.71
N GLY A 204 82.08 -11.74 -50.88
CA GLY A 204 83.13 -12.58 -51.48
C GLY A 204 83.58 -13.72 -50.56
N ASP A 205 82.80 -14.79 -50.36
CA ASP A 205 82.68 -15.98 -51.22
C ASP A 205 83.79 -17.02 -50.99
N ARG A 206 83.43 -18.18 -50.42
CA ARG A 206 83.80 -19.54 -50.88
C ARG A 206 83.39 -20.68 -49.90
N LEU A 207 82.60 -21.60 -50.47
CA LEU A 207 82.61 -23.07 -50.33
C LEU A 207 82.21 -23.76 -49.01
N GLU A 208 80.94 -24.17 -49.01
CA GLU A 208 80.37 -25.49 -48.68
C GLU A 208 81.15 -26.48 -47.79
N SER A 209 80.62 -26.63 -46.57
CA SER A 209 80.46 -27.92 -45.89
C SER A 209 79.06 -27.92 -45.23
N PRO A 210 78.22 -28.97 -45.39
CA PRO A 210 76.95 -29.02 -44.70
C PRO A 210 77.22 -29.41 -43.25
N GLU A 211 77.23 -28.43 -42.35
CA GLU A 211 77.09 -28.70 -40.92
C GLU A 211 75.73 -29.37 -40.69
N ILE A 212 75.75 -30.70 -40.57
CA ILE A 212 74.63 -31.48 -40.07
C ILE A 212 74.44 -31.07 -38.61
N ASN A 213 73.50 -30.15 -38.39
CA ASN A 213 73.05 -29.75 -37.07
C ASN A 213 72.39 -30.96 -36.38
N THR A 214 73.06 -31.58 -35.41
CA THR A 214 72.58 -32.77 -34.68
C THR A 214 71.42 -32.50 -33.71
N ASN A 215 70.85 -31.30 -33.72
CA ASN A 215 69.76 -30.89 -32.84
C ASN A 215 68.41 -30.65 -33.55
N VAL A 216 68.27 -30.98 -34.84
CA VAL A 216 66.98 -30.87 -35.54
C VAL A 216 66.40 -32.26 -35.76
N ILE A 217 65.52 -32.67 -34.83
CA ILE A 217 64.65 -33.83 -34.98
C ILE A 217 63.60 -33.46 -36.04
N TYR A 218 63.79 -33.91 -37.28
CA TYR A 218 62.74 -33.84 -38.29
C TYR A 218 61.65 -34.86 -37.98
N ASN A 219 60.38 -34.43 -38.12
CA ASN A 219 59.17 -35.23 -38.00
C ASN A 219 58.61 -35.47 -36.59
N ASN A 220 58.64 -34.45 -35.72
CA ASN A 220 57.77 -34.41 -34.54
C ASN A 220 56.52 -33.57 -34.86
N LYS A 221 55.34 -34.19 -34.95
CA LYS A 221 54.08 -33.44 -34.93
C LYS A 221 53.83 -33.04 -33.47
N PRO A 222 53.89 -31.76 -33.10
CA PRO A 222 53.52 -31.36 -31.75
C PRO A 222 52.02 -31.62 -31.57
N ILE A 223 51.65 -32.41 -30.57
CA ILE A 223 50.23 -32.65 -30.19
C ILE A 223 49.59 -31.35 -29.67
N ILE A 224 50.39 -30.33 -29.33
CA ILE A 224 49.93 -29.04 -28.81
C ILE A 224 50.53 -27.92 -29.65
N ASP A 225 49.67 -27.28 -30.44
CA ASP A 225 49.97 -26.09 -31.23
C ASP A 225 49.78 -24.83 -30.36
N ASN A 226 50.88 -24.28 -29.85
CA ASN A 226 50.89 -23.02 -29.07
C ASN A 226 51.03 -21.77 -29.97
N THR A 227 50.89 -21.91 -31.30
CA THR A 227 51.01 -20.77 -32.23
C THR A 227 49.66 -20.18 -32.64
N LYS A 228 48.55 -20.83 -32.28
CA LYS A 228 47.25 -20.17 -32.26
C LYS A 228 47.07 -19.51 -30.89
N PRO A 229 46.71 -18.21 -30.82
CA PRO A 229 46.19 -17.69 -29.57
C PRO A 229 45.04 -18.62 -29.17
N LEU A 230 44.99 -19.03 -27.90
CA LEU A 230 43.79 -19.70 -27.40
C LEU A 230 42.61 -18.85 -27.88
N GLU A 231 41.66 -19.45 -28.59
CA GLU A 231 40.30 -18.93 -28.58
C GLU A 231 39.85 -19.07 -27.12
N GLU A 232 40.27 -18.12 -26.29
CA GLU A 232 39.44 -17.62 -25.22
C GLU A 232 38.14 -17.26 -25.94
N VAL A 233 37.18 -18.19 -25.93
CA VAL A 233 35.77 -17.83 -26.00
C VAL A 233 35.65 -16.74 -24.97
N SER A 234 35.68 -15.51 -25.47
CA SER A 234 35.99 -14.35 -24.67
C SER A 234 34.86 -14.27 -23.66
N LEU A 235 35.14 -14.64 -22.41
CA LEU A 235 34.18 -14.51 -21.32
C LEU A 235 33.72 -13.06 -21.17
N THR A 236 34.43 -12.10 -21.79
CA THR A 236 34.03 -10.72 -22.02
C THR A 236 32.91 -10.59 -23.07
N LEU A 237 32.95 -11.28 -24.21
CA LEU A 237 31.93 -11.22 -25.25
C LEU A 237 30.60 -11.86 -24.80
N VAL A 238 30.66 -13.01 -24.11
CA VAL A 238 29.45 -13.66 -23.54
C VAL A 238 28.87 -12.80 -22.41
N ARG A 239 29.72 -12.24 -21.55
CA ARG A 239 29.33 -11.32 -20.49
C ARG A 239 28.75 -10.02 -21.04
N GLU A 240 29.31 -9.45 -22.10
CA GLU A 240 28.79 -8.26 -22.78
C GLU A 240 27.43 -8.56 -23.43
N GLN A 241 27.27 -9.71 -24.10
CA GLN A 241 25.97 -10.11 -24.65
C GLN A 241 24.90 -10.38 -23.59
N GLU A 242 25.27 -10.98 -22.45
CA GLU A 242 24.36 -11.18 -21.32
C GLU A 242 24.00 -9.86 -20.63
N TYR A 243 24.97 -8.96 -20.43
CA TYR A 243 24.71 -7.62 -19.89
C TYR A 243 23.89 -6.76 -20.83
N ASP A 244 24.14 -6.81 -22.14
CA ASP A 244 23.33 -6.12 -23.14
C ASP A 244 21.90 -6.70 -23.16
N GLY A 245 21.75 -8.02 -23.06
CA GLY A 245 20.45 -8.68 -22.90
C GLY A 245 19.70 -8.20 -21.65
N ILE A 246 20.37 -8.15 -20.50
CA ILE A 246 19.82 -7.67 -19.23
C ILE A 246 19.50 -6.16 -19.31
N ALA A 247 20.38 -5.35 -19.91
CA ALA A 247 20.18 -3.91 -20.06
C ALA A 247 18.99 -3.61 -20.99
N THR A 248 18.79 -4.41 -22.04
CA THR A 248 17.63 -4.30 -22.93
C THR A 248 16.35 -4.67 -22.20
N GLN A 249 16.36 -5.76 -21.41
CA GLN A 249 15.22 -6.18 -20.59
C GLN A 249 14.88 -5.14 -19.50
N LEU A 250 15.89 -4.59 -18.82
CA LEU A 250 15.70 -3.54 -17.82
C LEU A 250 15.19 -2.25 -18.45
N SER A 251 15.67 -1.87 -19.63
CA SER A 251 15.17 -0.69 -20.36
C SER A 251 13.71 -0.88 -20.77
N GLN A 252 13.35 -2.07 -21.25
CA GLN A 252 11.97 -2.42 -21.58
C GLN A 252 11.07 -2.42 -20.33
N LEU A 253 11.58 -2.90 -19.19
CA LEU A 253 10.86 -2.88 -17.91
C LEU A 253 10.67 -1.44 -17.40
N ILE A 254 11.68 -0.60 -17.51
CA ILE A 254 11.59 0.83 -17.16
C ILE A 254 10.55 1.52 -18.06
N GLU A 255 10.57 1.27 -19.36
CA GLU A 255 9.60 1.83 -20.30
C GLU A 255 8.17 1.35 -20.00
N ASN A 256 7.99 0.07 -19.64
CA ASN A 256 6.70 -0.46 -19.22
C ASN A 256 6.21 0.17 -17.91
N LEU A 257 7.10 0.40 -16.94
CA LEU A 257 6.76 1.07 -15.68
C LEU A 257 6.40 2.55 -15.90
N ILE A 258 7.07 3.25 -16.81
CA ILE A 258 6.72 4.62 -17.19
C ILE A 258 5.33 4.65 -17.85
N LYS A 259 5.05 3.71 -18.76
CA LYS A 259 3.72 3.59 -19.39
C LYS A 259 2.64 3.28 -18.36
N GLU A 260 2.88 2.36 -17.44
CA GLU A 260 1.93 2.03 -16.37
C GLU A 260 1.69 3.21 -15.43
N ASN A 261 2.75 3.93 -15.05
CA ASN A 261 2.63 5.16 -14.26
C ASN A 261 1.80 6.23 -14.98
N SER A 262 1.98 6.40 -16.30
CA SER A 262 1.18 7.34 -17.10
C SER A 262 -0.32 6.95 -17.15
N LYS A 263 -0.62 5.65 -17.26
CA LYS A 263 -2.00 5.13 -17.20
C LYS A 263 -2.63 5.38 -15.84
N PHE A 264 -1.87 5.18 -14.77
CA PHE A 264 -2.31 5.48 -13.41
C PHE A 264 -2.58 6.97 -13.22
N ALA A 265 -1.70 7.84 -13.73
CA ALA A 265 -1.88 9.29 -13.69
C ALA A 265 -3.15 9.73 -14.42
N ASN A 266 -3.36 9.23 -15.64
CA ASN A 266 -4.56 9.48 -16.43
C ASN A 266 -5.82 8.99 -15.71
N PHE A 267 -5.79 7.78 -15.11
CA PHE A 267 -6.89 7.25 -14.31
C PHE A 267 -7.25 8.16 -13.14
N VAL A 268 -6.27 8.59 -12.36
CA VAL A 268 -6.52 9.47 -11.21
C VAL A 268 -7.01 10.85 -11.66
N SER A 269 -6.52 11.37 -12.79
CA SER A 269 -7.02 12.63 -13.36
C SER A 269 -8.49 12.57 -13.74
N GLU A 270 -8.92 11.53 -14.47
CA GLU A 270 -10.33 11.33 -14.86
C GLU A 270 -11.23 11.14 -13.62
N LEU A 271 -10.76 10.32 -12.67
CA LEU A 271 -11.49 10.04 -11.43
C LEU A 271 -11.60 11.30 -10.54
N ASN A 272 -10.57 12.13 -10.52
CA ASN A 272 -10.60 13.44 -9.86
C ASN A 272 -11.56 14.42 -10.58
N GLY A 273 -11.62 14.40 -11.91
CA GLY A 273 -12.57 15.17 -12.71
C GLY A 273 -14.03 14.79 -12.39
N TYR A 274 -14.31 13.49 -12.34
CA TYR A 274 -15.59 12.95 -11.91
C TYR A 274 -15.97 13.43 -10.50
N PHE A 275 -15.11 13.24 -9.49
CA PHE A 275 -15.44 13.66 -8.14
C PHE A 275 -15.62 15.16 -8.01
N ASN A 276 -14.87 15.98 -8.75
CA ASN A 276 -15.05 17.42 -8.74
C ASN A 276 -16.44 17.83 -9.27
N LYS A 277 -16.88 17.23 -10.37
CA LYS A 277 -18.22 17.45 -10.95
C LYS A 277 -19.34 16.94 -10.04
N PHE A 278 -19.18 15.73 -9.50
CA PHE A 278 -20.11 15.13 -8.55
C PHE A 278 -20.25 15.99 -7.29
N ASN A 279 -19.14 16.42 -6.70
CA ASN A 279 -19.13 17.27 -5.51
C ASN A 279 -19.74 18.66 -5.76
N SER A 280 -19.55 19.22 -6.97
CA SER A 280 -20.17 20.51 -7.33
C SER A 280 -21.70 20.41 -7.36
N GLN A 281 -22.23 19.28 -7.83
CA GLN A 281 -23.67 18.99 -7.82
C GLN A 281 -24.20 18.67 -6.40
N MET A 282 -23.40 17.98 -5.59
CA MET A 282 -23.72 17.59 -4.21
C MET A 282 -23.41 18.67 -3.16
N SER A 283 -23.05 19.88 -3.56
CA SER A 283 -22.78 20.96 -2.61
C SER A 283 -24.03 21.35 -1.81
N VAL A 284 -23.83 21.80 -0.57
CA VAL A 284 -24.90 22.08 0.41
C VAL A 284 -25.98 23.04 -0.10
N LEU A 285 -25.62 23.93 -1.01
CA LEU A 285 -26.52 24.91 -1.62
C LEU A 285 -27.45 24.31 -2.70
N ASN A 286 -27.11 23.14 -3.25
CA ASN A 286 -27.79 22.53 -4.39
C ASN A 286 -28.69 21.34 -4.01
N TYR A 287 -28.70 20.86 -2.77
CA TYR A 287 -29.56 19.75 -2.32
C TYR A 287 -31.06 20.00 -2.58
N ARG A 288 -31.50 21.27 -2.53
CA ARG A 288 -32.90 21.65 -2.79
C ARG A 288 -33.28 21.63 -4.28
N LYS A 289 -32.31 21.61 -5.19
CA LYS A 289 -32.51 21.56 -6.65
C LYS A 289 -32.21 20.19 -7.26
N LEU A 290 -31.70 19.25 -6.46
CA LEU A 290 -31.33 17.90 -6.88
C LEU A 290 -32.50 17.10 -7.49
N GLY A 291 -33.75 17.42 -7.11
CA GLY A 291 -34.95 16.81 -7.70
C GLY A 291 -35.15 17.09 -9.20
N THR A 292 -34.39 18.02 -9.79
CA THR A 292 -34.47 18.40 -11.22
C THR A 292 -33.17 18.16 -12.00
N SER A 293 -32.05 17.87 -11.34
CA SER A 293 -30.76 17.65 -11.97
C SER A 293 -30.27 16.23 -11.72
N SER A 294 -30.12 15.44 -12.79
CA SER A 294 -29.55 14.10 -12.75
C SER A 294 -28.10 14.16 -12.22
N LEU A 295 -27.77 13.26 -11.29
CA LEU A 295 -26.39 13.07 -10.81
C LEU A 295 -25.49 12.63 -11.96
N VAL A 296 -24.26 13.13 -12.03
CA VAL A 296 -23.28 12.66 -13.03
C VAL A 296 -23.08 11.16 -12.88
N ASN A 297 -23.31 10.43 -13.97
CA ASN A 297 -23.03 9.00 -14.05
C ASN A 297 -21.53 8.79 -14.27
N PRO A 298 -20.86 7.91 -13.50
CA PRO A 298 -19.45 7.57 -13.71
C PRO A 298 -19.11 7.18 -15.16
N SER A 299 -20.03 6.50 -15.85
CA SER A 299 -19.83 6.02 -17.22
C SER A 299 -19.79 7.13 -18.28
N ASP A 300 -20.35 8.30 -17.99
CA ASP A 300 -20.40 9.42 -18.94
C ASP A 300 -19.16 10.32 -18.84
N GLU A 301 -18.43 10.24 -17.73
CA GLU A 301 -17.32 11.13 -17.40
C GLU A 301 -15.96 10.42 -17.40
N ILE A 302 -15.91 9.13 -17.08
CA ILE A 302 -14.65 8.36 -17.07
C ILE A 302 -14.39 7.78 -18.46
N ASP A 303 -13.53 8.45 -19.24
CA ASP A 303 -13.12 7.96 -20.56
C ASP A 303 -11.98 6.93 -20.45
N LEU A 304 -12.35 5.65 -20.57
CA LEU A 304 -11.41 4.53 -20.57
C LEU A 304 -10.38 4.60 -21.71
N ASN A 305 -10.72 5.22 -22.85
CA ASN A 305 -9.79 5.33 -23.97
C ASN A 305 -8.68 6.33 -23.68
N ARG A 306 -9.00 7.39 -22.93
CA ARG A 306 -8.03 8.38 -22.47
C ARG A 306 -7.10 7.81 -21.40
N ILE A 307 -7.60 6.95 -20.53
CA ILE A 307 -6.81 6.26 -19.50
C ILE A 307 -5.77 5.33 -20.13
N MET A 308 -6.14 4.63 -21.21
CA MET A 308 -5.29 3.66 -21.88
C MET A 308 -4.26 4.27 -22.84
N LYS A 309 -4.30 5.59 -23.06
CA LYS A 309 -3.39 6.27 -23.99
C LYS A 309 -2.01 6.46 -23.35
N ASP A 310 -0.99 5.93 -24.00
CA ASP A 310 0.41 6.11 -23.62
C ASP A 310 0.85 7.54 -23.99
N THR A 311 0.69 8.50 -23.07
CA THR A 311 0.94 9.94 -23.33
C THR A 311 2.23 10.49 -22.75
N SER A 312 2.79 9.87 -21.71
CA SER A 312 3.96 10.42 -20.99
C SER A 312 5.21 9.57 -21.17
N THR A 313 6.32 10.26 -21.42
CA THR A 313 7.68 9.71 -21.46
C THR A 313 8.39 9.81 -20.09
N ASP A 314 7.78 10.50 -19.13
CA ASP A 314 8.33 10.76 -17.81
C ASP A 314 7.44 10.16 -16.70
N VAL A 315 8.06 9.84 -15.56
CA VAL A 315 7.36 9.36 -14.36
C VAL A 315 6.71 10.54 -13.66
N GLU A 316 5.39 10.49 -13.53
CA GLU A 316 4.64 11.49 -12.77
C GLU A 316 4.67 11.16 -11.26
N PRO A 317 5.08 12.13 -10.41
CA PRO A 317 5.11 11.91 -8.96
C PRO A 317 3.72 11.67 -8.39
N PHE A 318 3.57 10.55 -7.67
CA PHE A 318 2.32 10.15 -7.02
C PHE A 318 1.70 11.25 -6.15
N GLU A 319 2.53 12.03 -5.46
CA GLU A 319 2.07 13.08 -4.56
C GLU A 319 1.35 14.23 -5.29
N PHE A 320 1.77 14.54 -6.52
CA PHE A 320 1.13 15.59 -7.33
C PHE A 320 -0.25 15.15 -7.84
N ILE A 321 -0.36 13.87 -8.20
CA ILE A 321 -1.58 13.27 -8.76
C ILE A 321 -2.63 12.97 -7.68
N SER A 322 -2.20 12.45 -6.53
CA SER A 322 -3.10 11.95 -5.48
C SER A 322 -3.67 13.04 -4.55
N ARG A 323 -2.95 14.14 -4.33
CA ARG A 323 -3.39 15.22 -3.43
C ARG A 323 -4.74 15.85 -3.84
N PRO A 324 -4.96 16.22 -5.13
CA PRO A 324 -6.25 16.75 -5.56
C PRO A 324 -7.40 15.76 -5.37
N LEU A 325 -7.15 14.48 -5.69
CA LEU A 325 -8.13 13.42 -5.52
C LEU A 325 -8.54 13.26 -4.05
N LEU A 326 -7.57 13.20 -3.14
CA LEU A 326 -7.85 13.04 -1.71
C LEU A 326 -8.64 14.22 -1.16
N SER A 327 -8.33 15.45 -1.60
CA SER A 327 -9.10 16.65 -1.25
C SER A 327 -10.56 16.54 -1.72
N ASN A 328 -10.80 16.03 -2.93
CA ASN A 328 -12.14 15.84 -3.45
C ASN A 328 -12.89 14.68 -2.79
N ILE A 329 -12.22 13.60 -2.39
CA ILE A 329 -12.83 12.53 -1.58
C ILE A 329 -13.23 13.07 -0.21
N TYR A 330 -12.40 13.92 0.41
CA TYR A 330 -12.74 14.52 1.69
C TYR A 330 -13.96 15.44 1.59
N LYS A 331 -14.05 16.26 0.55
CA LYS A 331 -15.25 17.06 0.26
C LYS A 331 -16.47 16.18 0.01
N ASN A 332 -16.31 15.08 -0.72
CA ASN A 332 -17.37 14.13 -0.99
C ASN A 332 -17.95 13.54 0.30
N TYR A 333 -17.08 13.12 1.22
CA TYR A 333 -17.46 12.63 2.54
C TYR A 333 -18.30 13.66 3.30
N HIS A 334 -17.88 14.93 3.33
CA HIS A 334 -18.64 16.00 3.99
C HIS A 334 -20.00 16.26 3.35
N TYR A 335 -20.07 16.24 2.02
CA TYR A 335 -21.34 16.42 1.31
C TYR A 335 -22.28 15.22 1.46
N VAL A 336 -21.76 13.99 1.49
CA VAL A 336 -22.59 12.81 1.74
C VAL A 336 -23.04 12.77 3.20
N SER A 337 -22.15 13.08 4.15
CA SER A 337 -22.51 13.18 5.58
C SER A 337 -23.59 14.23 5.80
N GLY A 338 -23.42 15.44 5.25
CA GLY A 338 -24.43 16.50 5.36
C GLY A 338 -25.78 16.13 4.74
N LEU A 339 -25.79 15.35 3.65
CA LEU A 339 -27.02 14.83 3.05
C LEU A 339 -27.67 13.75 3.93
N VAL A 340 -26.87 12.86 4.53
CA VAL A 340 -27.36 11.83 5.47
C VAL A 340 -27.92 12.50 6.73
N ASP A 341 -27.21 13.48 7.28
CA ASP A 341 -27.66 14.26 8.43
C ASP A 341 -28.96 15.01 8.12
N MET A 342 -29.10 15.57 6.91
CA MET A 342 -30.33 16.18 6.44
C MET A 342 -31.46 15.15 6.24
N ALA A 343 -31.18 13.96 5.70
CA ALA A 343 -32.18 12.90 5.54
C ALA A 343 -32.64 12.32 6.89
N VAL A 344 -31.74 12.21 7.86
CA VAL A 344 -32.03 11.79 9.23
C VAL A 344 -32.78 12.87 9.99
N SER A 345 -32.45 14.15 9.77
CA SER A 345 -33.12 15.29 10.43
C SER A 345 -34.47 15.66 9.80
N ASN A 346 -34.69 15.35 8.51
CA ASN A 346 -35.96 15.52 7.81
C ASN A 346 -37.08 14.57 8.30
N LEU A 347 -36.81 13.71 9.28
CA LEU A 347 -37.85 12.96 10.00
C LEU A 347 -38.49 13.76 11.14
N ASP A 348 -37.96 14.91 11.57
CA ASP A 348 -38.48 15.59 12.78
C ASP A 348 -38.33 17.13 12.89
N ALA A 349 -38.01 17.89 11.83
CA ALA A 349 -37.78 19.33 12.02
C ALA A 349 -38.22 20.22 10.86
N ASP A 350 -39.53 20.38 10.72
CA ASP A 350 -40.07 21.61 10.16
C ASP A 350 -39.75 22.76 11.17
N SER A 351 -38.81 23.64 10.79
CA SER A 351 -38.67 25.04 11.23
C SER A 351 -37.80 25.49 12.44
N VAL A 352 -37.06 24.67 13.21
CA VAL A 352 -36.37 25.21 14.43
C VAL A 352 -34.87 24.91 14.61
N LEU A 353 -34.25 24.00 13.84
CA LEU A 353 -32.93 23.46 14.24
C LEU A 353 -31.69 24.35 13.94
N ASP A 354 -31.74 25.20 12.90
CA ASP A 354 -30.55 25.95 12.45
C ASP A 354 -30.08 27.06 13.41
N THR A 355 -30.93 27.51 14.34
CA THR A 355 -30.58 28.61 15.26
C THR A 355 -30.11 28.14 16.63
N LEU A 356 -30.46 26.93 17.04
CA LEU A 356 -30.18 26.42 18.39
C LEU A 356 -28.80 25.76 18.46
N ASP A 357 -28.42 24.97 17.44
CA ASP A 357 -27.12 24.30 17.41
C ASP A 357 -25.97 25.26 17.13
N TRP A 358 -26.13 26.19 16.17
CA TRP A 358 -25.13 27.23 15.90
C TRP A 358 -24.82 28.09 17.13
N LYS A 359 -25.86 28.44 17.93
CA LYS A 359 -25.67 29.18 19.18
C LYS A 359 -24.90 28.36 20.21
N LYS A 360 -25.24 27.08 20.35
CA LYS A 360 -24.52 26.16 21.25
C LYS A 360 -23.05 26.03 20.85
N THR A 361 -22.75 25.89 19.56
CA THR A 361 -21.38 25.79 19.06
C THR A 361 -20.58 27.09 19.26
N ILE A 362 -21.21 28.26 19.11
CA ILE A 362 -20.54 29.53 19.45
C ILE A 362 -20.27 29.63 20.94
N GLU A 363 -21.22 29.24 21.79
CA GLU A 363 -21.07 29.30 23.24
C GLU A 363 -19.87 28.44 23.68
N THR A 364 -19.77 27.21 23.16
CA THR A 364 -18.64 26.30 23.44
C THR A 364 -17.32 26.86 22.93
N LEU A 365 -17.28 27.42 21.72
CA LEU A 365 -16.06 28.03 21.17
C LEU A 365 -15.63 29.27 21.96
N LYS A 366 -16.58 30.03 22.51
CA LYS A 366 -16.30 31.19 23.35
C LYS A 366 -15.74 30.78 24.71
N GLU A 367 -16.29 29.73 25.32
CA GLU A 367 -15.77 29.13 26.56
C GLU A 367 -14.36 28.57 26.37
N GLU A 368 -14.10 27.86 25.27
CA GLU A 368 -12.78 27.33 24.95
C GLU A 368 -11.76 28.46 24.75
N ASN A 369 -12.12 29.51 24.02
CA ASN A 369 -11.25 30.66 23.77
C ASN A 369 -10.95 31.44 25.08
N GLN A 370 -11.93 31.57 25.98
CA GLN A 370 -11.71 32.12 27.32
C GLN A 370 -10.77 31.24 28.15
N SER A 371 -10.92 29.91 28.08
CA SER A 371 -10.04 28.98 28.77
C SER A 371 -8.59 29.06 28.27
N LEU A 372 -8.41 29.24 26.95
CA LEU A 372 -7.11 29.40 26.31
C LEU A 372 -6.46 30.73 26.70
N GLN A 373 -7.22 31.83 26.71
CA GLN A 373 -6.73 33.12 27.18
C GLN A 373 -6.26 33.06 28.65
N LYS A 374 -7.02 32.38 29.52
CA LYS A 374 -6.65 32.20 30.92
C LYS A 374 -5.36 31.38 31.06
N LYS A 375 -5.26 30.25 30.35
CA LYS A 375 -4.04 29.42 30.31
C LYS A 375 -2.83 30.19 29.78
N TRP A 376 -3.04 31.05 28.78
CA TRP A 376 -1.97 31.90 28.23
C TRP A 376 -1.51 32.96 29.24
N GLN A 377 -2.43 33.60 29.96
CA GLN A 377 -2.10 34.54 31.04
C GLN A 377 -1.37 33.85 32.21
N GLU A 378 -1.78 32.64 32.58
CA GLU A 378 -1.10 31.82 33.60
C GLU A 378 0.32 31.44 33.14
N ALA A 379 0.50 31.09 31.87
CA ALA A 379 1.82 30.83 31.29
C ALA A 379 2.72 32.07 31.28
N ILE A 380 2.18 33.25 30.95
CA ILE A 380 2.92 34.52 31.03
C ILE A 380 3.33 34.82 32.47
N LYS A 381 2.41 34.66 33.43
CA LYS A 381 2.69 34.91 34.85
C LYS A 381 3.77 33.96 35.38
N ALA A 382 3.71 32.68 35.02
CA ALA A 382 4.76 31.73 35.35
C ALA A 382 6.11 32.19 34.76
N LEU A 383 6.13 32.63 33.51
CA LEU A 383 7.33 33.12 32.83
C LEU A 383 7.91 34.39 33.50
N GLU A 384 7.06 35.29 33.98
CA GLU A 384 7.45 36.45 34.79
C GLU A 384 8.00 36.05 36.17
N ASP A 385 7.40 35.08 36.83
CA ASP A 385 7.87 34.57 38.12
C ASP A 385 9.24 33.88 37.99
N TRP A 386 9.44 33.12 36.90
CA TRP A 386 10.75 32.58 36.53
C TRP A 386 11.78 33.69 36.25
N LYS A 387 11.37 34.78 35.59
CA LYS A 387 12.24 35.95 35.34
C LYS A 387 12.61 36.66 36.65
N LYS A 388 11.69 36.81 37.59
CA LYS A 388 11.97 37.36 38.94
C LYS A 388 12.93 36.47 39.72
N TYR A 389 12.75 35.14 39.67
CA TYR A 389 13.68 34.19 40.29
C TYR A 389 15.11 34.29 39.73
N ARG A 390 15.25 34.59 38.44
CA ARG A 390 16.56 34.79 37.79
C ARG A 390 17.29 36.05 38.26
N HIS A 391 16.57 37.06 38.78
CA HIS A 391 17.15 38.32 39.27
C HIS A 391 17.42 38.34 40.78
N ILE A 392 17.12 37.26 41.51
CA ILE A 392 17.35 37.11 42.96
C ILE A 392 18.63 36.30 43.25
N LYS A 393 19.49 36.08 42.25
CA LYS A 393 20.81 35.45 42.41
C LYS A 393 21.94 36.44 42.27
#